data_AF-A0A8S4EKI2-F1
#
_entry.id   AF-A0A8S4EKI2-F1
#
_cell.length_a   1.000
_cell.length_b   1.000
_cell.length_c   1.000
_cell.angle_alpha   90.00
_cell.angle_beta   90.00
_cell.angle_gamma   90.00
#
_symmetry.space_group_name_H-M   'P 1'
#
loop_
_entity.id
_entity.type
_entity.pdbx_description
1 polymer ?
#
loop_
_entity_poly.entity_id
_entity_poly.type
_entity_poly.pdbx_seq_one_letter_code
_entity_poly.pdbx_strand_id
1 'polypeptide(L)'
;MTGSRDPGLVFPSWAAFGRLRHTFSSAIPQSLKTKVFNQCVLPVMTYGAETWTLTVGLVHRFKVAQRAMERAMLGVSLMDRIRNEVIRQRTKVTDIAVKICKLKWQWAGHICRRTDNRWGRRDLEWRPRTGKRSVGRPPFRWTDDLRRVAGSGWMRKAEDRVLWRSLGEAYVQQWMIIG
;
A
#
# COMPACT_ATOMS: atom_id res chain seq x y z
N MET A 1 10.35 -20.89 0.53
CA MET A 1 10.26 -19.42 0.70
C MET A 1 9.21 -19.12 1.76
N THR A 2 9.66 -19.14 3.00
CA THR A 2 8.90 -18.99 4.24
C THR A 2 8.33 -17.58 4.34
N GLY A 3 7.13 -17.47 4.90
CA GLY A 3 6.30 -16.26 4.86
C GLY A 3 6.97 -15.04 5.49
N SER A 4 7.11 -13.98 4.70
CA SER A 4 7.57 -12.67 5.17
C SER A 4 6.58 -12.08 6.17
N ARG A 5 6.84 -12.27 7.47
CA ARG A 5 6.25 -11.47 8.55
C ARG A 5 7.06 -10.19 8.73
N ASP A 6 7.16 -9.32 7.72
CA ASP A 6 7.80 -8.02 7.93
C ASP A 6 6.83 -6.85 7.71
N PRO A 7 6.18 -6.38 8.79
CA PRO A 7 5.67 -5.02 8.91
C PRO A 7 6.72 -4.07 9.53
N GLY A 8 8.02 -4.39 9.41
CA GLY A 8 9.13 -3.64 9.98
C GLY A 8 9.34 -2.22 9.43
N LEU A 9 8.53 -1.78 8.45
CA LEU A 9 8.68 -0.48 7.78
C LEU A 9 7.84 0.65 8.38
N VAL A 10 6.90 0.33 9.29
CA VAL A 10 6.22 1.37 10.09
C VAL A 10 7.23 2.14 10.94
N PHE A 11 8.25 1.47 11.49
CA PHE A 11 9.29 2.06 12.33
C PHE A 11 10.21 3.05 11.56
N PRO A 12 10.83 2.67 10.42
CA PRO A 12 11.58 3.59 9.55
C PRO A 12 10.78 4.82 9.12
N SER A 13 9.49 4.64 8.88
CA SER A 13 8.59 5.74 8.51
C SER A 13 8.38 6.74 9.64
N TRP A 14 8.22 6.24 10.86
CA TRP A 14 8.17 7.08 12.05
C TRP A 14 9.49 7.82 12.29
N ALA A 15 10.64 7.17 12.03
CA ALA A 15 11.93 7.84 12.10
C ALA A 15 12.06 8.96 11.04
N ALA A 16 11.61 8.73 9.80
CA ALA A 16 11.57 9.75 8.76
C ALA A 16 10.66 10.92 9.13
N PHE A 17 9.48 10.65 9.65
CA PHE A 17 8.56 11.68 10.16
C PHE A 17 9.18 12.46 11.33
N GLY A 18 9.81 11.76 12.29
CA GLY A 18 10.47 12.34 13.45
C GLY A 18 11.61 13.30 13.09
N ARG A 19 12.41 12.97 12.06
CA ARG A 19 13.45 13.88 11.56
C ARG A 19 12.88 15.20 11.02
N LEU A 20 11.64 15.19 10.54
CA LEU A 20 10.93 16.36 10.01
C LEU A 20 9.97 16.97 11.04
N ARG A 21 10.05 16.58 12.31
CA ARG A 21 9.12 17.01 13.36
C ARG A 21 9.04 18.54 13.47
N HIS A 22 10.18 19.24 13.41
CA HIS A 22 10.19 20.70 13.47
C HIS A 22 9.37 21.33 12.32
N THR A 23 9.47 20.79 11.10
CA THR A 23 8.69 21.24 9.94
C THR A 23 7.20 20.95 10.09
N PHE A 24 6.84 19.80 10.69
CA PHE A 24 5.43 19.46 10.92
C PHE A 24 4.81 20.23 12.09
N SER A 25 5.62 20.64 13.08
CA SER A 25 5.17 21.42 14.24
C SER A 25 5.20 22.94 14.02
N SER A 26 5.91 23.44 13.01
CA SER A 26 6.01 24.88 12.75
C SER A 26 4.71 25.49 12.22
N ALA A 27 4.61 26.83 12.25
CA ALA A 27 3.46 27.60 11.77
C ALA A 27 3.38 27.71 10.22
N ILE A 28 3.87 26.71 9.49
CA ILE A 28 3.81 26.65 8.02
C ILE A 28 2.38 26.26 7.59
N PRO A 29 1.87 26.79 6.45
CA PRO A 29 0.60 26.36 5.87
C PRO A 29 0.46 24.84 5.75
N GLN A 30 -0.70 24.32 6.12
CA GLN A 30 -0.98 22.87 6.10
C GLN A 30 -0.73 22.24 4.73
N SER A 31 -1.01 22.96 3.63
CA SER A 31 -0.77 22.49 2.26
C SER A 31 0.70 22.15 1.98
N LEU A 32 1.64 22.91 2.56
CA LEU A 32 3.08 22.64 2.42
C LEU A 32 3.48 21.43 3.27
N LYS A 33 2.98 21.34 4.50
CA LYS A 33 3.18 20.14 5.34
C LYS A 33 2.70 18.87 4.63
N THR A 34 1.56 18.94 3.96
CA THR A 34 1.00 17.85 3.16
C THR A 34 1.91 17.46 2.00
N LYS A 35 2.49 18.43 1.27
CA LYS A 35 3.47 18.16 0.20
C LYS A 35 4.71 17.46 0.76
N VAL A 36 5.28 17.96 1.85
CA VAL A 36 6.44 17.36 2.53
C VAL A 36 6.13 15.93 2.97
N PHE A 37 4.97 15.69 3.58
CA PHE A 37 4.57 14.33 3.96
C PHE A 37 4.50 13.39 2.75
N ASN A 38 3.81 13.80 1.69
CA ASN A 38 3.62 13.00 0.48
C ASN A 38 4.94 12.70 -0.25
N GLN A 39 5.94 13.58 -0.17
CA GLN A 39 7.22 13.45 -0.86
C GLN A 39 8.31 12.76 -0.02
N CYS A 40 8.32 12.96 1.30
CA CYS A 40 9.42 12.48 2.16
C CYS A 40 9.04 11.29 3.04
N VAL A 41 7.81 11.25 3.56
CA VAL A 41 7.37 10.23 4.52
C VAL A 41 6.65 9.09 3.80
N LEU A 42 5.72 9.43 2.91
CA LEU A 42 4.90 8.44 2.22
C LEU A 42 5.72 7.46 1.35
N PRO A 43 6.79 7.87 0.63
CA PRO A 43 7.62 6.92 -0.11
C PRO A 43 8.37 5.96 0.81
N VAL A 44 8.83 6.42 1.98
CA VAL A 44 9.47 5.56 2.99
C VAL A 44 8.47 4.54 3.54
N MET A 45 7.23 4.97 3.81
CA MET A 45 6.14 4.09 4.25
C MET A 45 5.77 3.02 3.23
N THR A 46 5.87 3.35 1.96
CA THR A 46 5.42 2.48 0.86
C THR A 46 6.57 1.79 0.14
N TYR A 47 7.79 1.92 0.66
CA TYR A 47 8.97 1.28 0.09
C TYR A 47 8.80 -0.24 0.09
N GLY A 48 8.90 -0.87 -1.08
CA GLY A 48 8.72 -2.31 -1.21
C GLY A 48 7.26 -2.78 -1.20
N ALA A 49 6.28 -1.87 -1.15
CA ALA A 49 4.86 -2.24 -1.13
C ALA A 49 4.40 -3.09 -2.32
N GLU A 50 5.12 -2.99 -3.44
CA GLU A 50 4.90 -3.72 -4.68
C GLU A 50 5.07 -5.23 -4.51
N THR A 51 6.00 -5.66 -3.65
CA THR A 51 6.35 -7.08 -3.45
C THR A 51 5.57 -7.74 -2.32
N TRP A 52 4.74 -6.97 -1.59
CA TRP A 52 4.00 -7.50 -0.45
C TRP A 52 2.74 -8.26 -0.83
N THR A 53 2.44 -9.27 -0.03
CA THR A 53 1.09 -9.83 0.01
C THR A 53 0.20 -8.89 0.81
N LEU A 54 -0.73 -8.21 0.10
CA LEU A 54 -1.65 -7.29 0.75
C LEU A 54 -2.69 -8.09 1.56
N THR A 55 -2.78 -7.75 2.83
CA THR A 55 -3.75 -8.29 3.77
C THR A 55 -4.45 -7.15 4.47
N VAL A 56 -5.67 -7.38 4.95
CA VAL A 56 -6.45 -6.38 5.69
C VAL A 56 -5.67 -5.87 6.90
N GLY A 57 -5.04 -6.78 7.66
CA GLY A 57 -4.22 -6.42 8.81
C GLY A 57 -3.00 -5.55 8.46
N LEU A 58 -2.34 -5.80 7.32
CA LEU A 58 -1.21 -4.99 6.87
C LEU A 58 -1.67 -3.57 6.52
N VAL A 59 -2.70 -3.44 5.69
CA VAL A 59 -3.25 -2.13 5.28
C VAL A 59 -3.76 -1.36 6.51
N HIS A 60 -4.42 -2.03 7.44
CA HIS A 60 -4.90 -1.42 8.67
C HIS A 60 -3.75 -0.85 9.52
N ARG A 61 -2.64 -1.59 9.70
CA ARG A 61 -1.45 -1.09 10.41
C ARG A 61 -0.87 0.17 9.78
N PHE A 62 -0.78 0.20 8.45
CA PHE A 62 -0.33 1.39 7.71
C PHE A 62 -1.29 2.58 7.87
N LYS A 63 -2.60 2.33 7.81
CA LYS A 63 -3.63 3.34 8.06
C LYS A 63 -3.48 3.92 9.47
N VAL A 64 -3.35 3.06 10.50
CA VAL A 64 -3.15 3.49 11.90
C VAL A 64 -1.89 4.33 12.05
N ALA A 65 -0.76 3.90 11.47
CA ALA A 65 0.48 4.66 11.50
C ALA A 65 0.35 6.04 10.85
N GLN A 66 -0.24 6.10 9.65
CA GLN A 66 -0.52 7.38 8.96
C GLN A 66 -1.44 8.27 9.81
N ARG A 67 -2.52 7.72 10.38
CA ARG A 67 -3.45 8.45 11.24
C ARG A 67 -2.77 9.05 12.48
N ALA A 68 -1.81 8.34 13.06
CA ALA A 68 -1.03 8.84 14.20
C ALA A 68 -0.12 10.01 13.81
N MET A 69 0.60 9.89 12.68
CA MET A 69 1.44 10.96 12.15
C MET A 69 0.63 12.21 11.77
N GLU A 70 -0.54 12.03 11.17
CA GLU A 70 -1.43 13.15 10.82
C GLU A 70 -1.95 13.89 12.05
N ARG A 71 -2.27 13.16 13.14
CA ARG A 71 -2.61 13.79 14.43
C ARG A 71 -1.47 14.60 15.00
N ALA A 72 -0.27 14.03 15.00
CA ALA A 72 0.93 14.72 15.47
C ALA A 72 1.22 16.00 14.64
N MET A 73 1.02 15.94 13.31
CA MET A 73 1.18 17.08 12.41
C MET A 73 0.15 18.20 12.68
N LEU A 74 -1.07 17.86 13.10
CA LEU A 74 -2.11 18.82 13.47
C LEU A 74 -2.03 19.27 14.94
N GLY A 75 -1.16 18.68 15.75
CA GLY A 75 -1.12 18.92 17.21
C GLY A 75 -2.36 18.41 17.95
N VAL A 76 -3.08 17.45 17.39
CA VAL A 76 -4.34 16.91 17.93
C VAL A 76 -4.05 15.63 18.73
N SER A 77 -4.64 15.53 19.92
CA SER A 77 -4.59 14.36 20.77
C SER A 77 -5.76 13.39 20.49
N LEU A 78 -5.68 12.18 21.03
CA LEU A 78 -6.83 11.26 21.02
C LEU A 78 -7.98 11.73 21.93
N MET A 79 -7.68 12.56 22.94
CA MET A 79 -8.67 13.08 23.88
C MET A 79 -9.61 14.09 23.24
N ASP A 80 -9.15 14.77 22.18
CA ASP A 80 -9.96 15.74 21.43
C ASP A 80 -11.12 15.07 20.68
N ARG A 81 -11.15 13.72 20.59
CA ARG A 81 -12.19 12.90 19.97
C ARG A 81 -12.56 13.34 18.54
N ILE A 82 -11.61 13.96 17.83
CA ILE A 82 -11.79 14.40 16.45
C ILE A 82 -11.88 13.17 15.54
N ARG A 83 -12.94 13.13 14.74
CA ARG A 83 -13.21 12.08 13.75
C ARG A 83 -12.08 11.98 12.72
N ASN A 84 -11.76 10.76 12.29
CA ASN A 84 -10.71 10.52 11.30
C ASN A 84 -10.99 11.20 9.96
N GLU A 85 -12.26 11.38 9.60
CA GLU A 85 -12.72 12.05 8.38
C GLU A 85 -12.32 13.53 8.40
N VAL A 86 -12.48 14.19 9.56
CA VAL A 86 -12.10 15.60 9.75
C VAL A 86 -10.58 15.75 9.66
N ILE A 87 -9.82 14.82 10.26
CA ILE A 87 -8.36 14.81 10.14
C ILE A 87 -7.94 14.69 8.68
N ARG A 88 -8.53 13.74 7.92
CA ARG A 88 -8.27 13.57 6.49
C ARG A 88 -8.61 14.81 5.67
N GLN A 89 -9.72 15.47 5.97
CA GLN A 89 -10.13 16.70 5.28
C GLN A 89 -9.19 17.87 5.54
N ARG A 90 -8.64 17.97 6.76
CA ARG A 90 -7.68 19.01 7.14
C ARG A 90 -6.30 18.76 6.53
N THR A 91 -5.79 17.54 6.63
CA THR A 91 -4.45 17.20 6.13
C THR A 91 -4.39 17.04 4.63
N LYS A 92 -5.44 16.48 3.98
CA LYS A 92 -5.45 16.18 2.53
C LYS A 92 -4.23 15.38 2.05
N VAL A 93 -3.63 14.60 2.94
CA VAL A 93 -2.51 13.70 2.62
C VAL A 93 -3.03 12.55 1.76
N THR A 94 -2.18 12.04 0.87
CA THR A 94 -2.54 10.88 0.04
C THR A 94 -2.80 9.67 0.94
N ASP A 95 -3.94 9.00 0.76
CA ASP A 95 -4.23 7.79 1.53
C ASP A 95 -3.22 6.69 1.20
N ILE A 96 -2.58 6.15 2.24
CA ILE A 96 -1.55 5.12 2.08
C ILE A 96 -2.08 3.85 1.40
N ALA A 97 -3.33 3.47 1.64
CA ALA A 97 -3.92 2.30 1.00
C ALA A 97 -4.01 2.51 -0.50
N VAL A 98 -4.41 3.71 -0.95
CA VAL A 98 -4.42 4.08 -2.37
C VAL A 98 -3.01 3.97 -2.96
N LYS A 99 -2.01 4.52 -2.27
CA LYS A 99 -0.63 4.51 -2.76
C LYS A 99 -0.08 3.09 -2.88
N ILE A 100 -0.23 2.27 -1.84
CA ILE A 100 0.20 0.86 -1.83
C ILE A 100 -0.47 0.07 -2.96
N CYS A 101 -1.79 0.21 -3.11
CA CYS A 101 -2.54 -0.50 -4.14
C CYS A 101 -2.11 -0.09 -5.55
N LYS A 102 -1.94 1.22 -5.80
CA LYS A 102 -1.46 1.71 -7.09
C LYS A 102 -0.07 1.19 -7.42
N LEU A 103 0.86 1.23 -6.47
CA LEU A 103 2.22 0.71 -6.65
C LEU A 103 2.20 -0.77 -7.03
N LYS A 104 1.53 -1.60 -6.22
CA LYS A 104 1.43 -3.04 -6.48
C LYS A 104 0.77 -3.35 -7.83
N TRP A 105 -0.32 -2.66 -8.18
CA TRP A 105 -1.01 -2.85 -9.45
C TRP A 105 -0.14 -2.46 -10.65
N GLN A 106 0.56 -1.32 -10.56
CA GLN A 106 1.47 -0.86 -11.60
C GLN A 106 2.64 -1.82 -11.78
N TRP A 107 3.23 -2.29 -10.68
CA TRP A 107 4.32 -3.25 -10.69
C TRP A 107 3.90 -4.59 -11.29
N ALA A 108 2.73 -5.11 -10.91
CA ALA A 108 2.17 -6.33 -11.49
C ALA A 108 2.05 -6.22 -13.02
N GLY A 109 1.51 -5.10 -13.51
CA GLY A 109 1.45 -4.85 -14.96
C GLY A 109 2.81 -4.69 -15.60
N HIS A 110 3.75 -4.03 -14.93
CA HIS A 110 5.12 -3.87 -15.42
C HIS A 110 5.82 -5.22 -15.59
N ILE A 111 5.73 -6.12 -14.61
CA ILE A 111 6.34 -7.45 -14.67
C ILE A 111 5.73 -8.29 -15.81
N CYS A 112 4.41 -8.26 -16.00
CA CYS A 112 3.76 -9.01 -17.09
C CYS A 112 4.21 -8.56 -18.49
N ARG A 113 4.46 -7.25 -18.67
CA ARG A 113 4.87 -6.67 -19.95
C ARG A 113 6.38 -6.70 -20.19
N ARG A 114 7.15 -7.14 -19.21
CA ARG A 114 8.61 -7.18 -19.28
C ARG A 114 9.06 -8.35 -20.16
N THR A 115 9.98 -8.10 -21.09
CA THR A 115 10.47 -9.08 -22.07
C THR A 115 11.91 -9.54 -21.83
N ASP A 116 12.58 -9.03 -20.79
CA ASP A 116 14.02 -9.23 -20.56
C ASP A 116 14.39 -10.58 -19.92
N ASN A 117 13.51 -11.59 -20.07
CA ASN A 117 13.67 -12.96 -19.58
C ASN A 117 14.10 -13.09 -18.10
N ARG A 118 13.88 -12.06 -17.28
CA ARG A 118 14.17 -12.10 -15.86
C ARG A 118 13.18 -13.00 -15.12
N TRP A 119 13.64 -13.51 -13.98
CA TRP A 119 12.91 -14.46 -13.15
C TRP A 119 11.57 -13.93 -12.62
N GLY A 120 11.37 -12.60 -12.56
CA GLY A 120 10.18 -11.99 -11.98
C GLY A 120 8.84 -12.50 -12.54
N ARG A 121 8.72 -12.71 -13.85
CA ARG A 121 7.49 -13.30 -14.43
C ARG A 121 7.34 -14.77 -14.05
N ARG A 122 8.44 -15.53 -14.11
CA ARG A 122 8.48 -16.96 -13.75
C ARG A 122 8.14 -17.16 -12.27
N ASP A 123 8.64 -16.32 -11.37
CA ASP A 123 8.38 -16.38 -9.93
C ASP A 123 6.90 -16.08 -9.62
N LEU A 124 6.26 -15.17 -10.36
CA LEU A 124 4.83 -14.88 -10.24
C LEU A 124 3.94 -16.02 -10.75
N GLU A 125 4.36 -16.69 -11.80
CA GLU A 125 3.67 -17.86 -12.38
C GLU A 125 3.92 -19.14 -11.56
N TRP A 126 5.03 -19.19 -10.82
CA TRP A 126 5.47 -20.37 -10.12
C TRP A 126 4.46 -20.83 -9.07
N ARG A 127 4.02 -22.08 -9.22
CA ARG A 127 3.23 -22.80 -8.24
C ARG A 127 3.97 -24.09 -7.88
N PRO A 128 4.26 -24.35 -6.59
CA PRO A 128 4.80 -25.64 -6.18
C PRO A 128 3.85 -26.74 -6.65
N ARG A 129 4.37 -27.71 -7.42
CA ARG A 129 3.62 -28.91 -7.84
C ARG A 129 3.52 -29.94 -6.71
N THR A 130 4.44 -29.88 -5.77
CA THR A 130 4.52 -30.80 -4.62
C THR A 130 3.83 -30.17 -3.41
N GLY A 131 2.82 -30.86 -2.87
CA GLY A 131 2.08 -30.46 -1.67
C GLY A 131 0.68 -29.90 -1.93
N LYS A 132 -0.25 -30.19 -1.01
CA LYS A 132 -1.60 -29.62 -0.98
C LYS A 132 -1.61 -28.40 -0.03
N ARG A 133 -2.44 -27.39 -0.33
CA ARG A 133 -2.67 -26.30 0.64
C ARG A 133 -3.51 -26.82 1.79
N SER A 134 -3.28 -26.26 2.99
CA SER A 134 -4.19 -26.48 4.11
C SER A 134 -5.61 -26.06 3.74
N VAL A 135 -6.57 -26.87 4.16
CA VAL A 135 -8.00 -26.60 3.99
C VAL A 135 -8.44 -25.56 5.03
N GLY A 136 -9.43 -24.73 4.69
CA GLY A 136 -9.96 -23.68 5.57
C GLY A 136 -9.43 -22.30 5.23
N ARG A 137 -8.56 -21.74 6.06
CA ARG A 137 -8.00 -20.38 5.91
C ARG A 137 -6.52 -20.42 5.50
N PRO A 138 -6.19 -20.82 4.25
CA PRO A 138 -4.81 -20.80 3.80
C PRO A 138 -4.27 -19.35 3.79
N PRO A 139 -2.96 -19.15 4.02
CA PRO A 139 -2.35 -17.84 3.88
C PRO A 139 -2.57 -17.26 2.47
N PHE A 140 -2.84 -15.96 2.43
CA PHE A 140 -2.99 -15.19 1.21
C PHE A 140 -1.69 -15.23 0.40
N ARG A 141 -1.77 -15.35 -0.93
CA ARG A 141 -0.63 -15.18 -1.83
C ARG A 141 -0.60 -13.77 -2.39
N TRP A 142 0.58 -13.37 -2.85
CA TRP A 142 0.78 -12.11 -3.54
C TRP A 142 -0.15 -11.91 -4.75
N THR A 143 -0.54 -12.98 -5.45
CA THR A 143 -1.44 -12.91 -6.63
C THR A 143 -2.93 -12.98 -6.30
N ASP A 144 -3.32 -13.33 -5.07
CA ASP A 144 -4.72 -13.67 -4.75
C ASP A 144 -5.63 -12.42 -4.81
N ASP A 145 -5.12 -11.24 -4.42
CA ASP A 145 -5.83 -9.97 -4.51
C ASP A 145 -5.95 -9.45 -5.95
N LEU A 146 -4.94 -9.69 -6.79
CA LEU A 146 -4.99 -9.36 -8.21
C LEU A 146 -6.03 -10.23 -8.94
N ARG A 147 -6.05 -11.53 -8.65
CA ARG A 147 -7.01 -12.47 -9.23
C ARG A 147 -8.45 -12.18 -8.82
N ARG A 148 -8.67 -11.64 -7.62
CA ARG A 148 -10.02 -11.25 -7.18
C ARG A 148 -10.65 -10.19 -8.08
N VAL A 149 -9.84 -9.31 -8.69
CA VAL A 149 -10.32 -8.21 -9.54
C VAL A 149 -10.20 -8.53 -11.02
N ALA A 150 -9.03 -8.99 -11.47
CA ALA A 150 -8.76 -9.25 -12.88
C ALA A 150 -9.06 -10.70 -13.31
N GLY A 151 -9.35 -11.61 -12.38
CA GLY A 151 -9.64 -13.01 -12.66
C GLY A 151 -8.39 -13.88 -12.83
N SER A 152 -8.58 -15.16 -13.19
CA SER A 152 -7.49 -16.12 -13.40
C SER A 152 -6.51 -15.70 -14.50
N GLY A 153 -7.01 -15.10 -15.58
CA GLY A 153 -6.25 -14.58 -16.72
C GLY A 153 -5.68 -13.17 -16.55
N TRP A 154 -5.47 -12.70 -15.31
CA TRP A 154 -5.03 -11.33 -15.04
C TRP A 154 -3.72 -10.94 -15.74
N MET A 155 -2.80 -11.88 -15.95
CA MET A 155 -1.53 -11.63 -16.64
C MET A 155 -1.73 -11.21 -18.10
N ARG A 156 -2.65 -11.89 -18.81
CA ARG A 156 -3.03 -11.52 -20.18
C ARG A 156 -3.71 -10.15 -20.21
N LYS A 157 -4.61 -9.88 -19.24
CA LYS A 157 -5.23 -8.56 -19.11
C LYS A 157 -4.22 -7.46 -18.77
N ALA A 158 -3.13 -7.80 -18.09
CA ALA A 158 -2.07 -6.88 -17.73
C ALA A 158 -1.16 -6.50 -18.93
N GLU A 159 -1.16 -7.28 -20.01
CA GLU A 159 -0.46 -6.94 -21.25
C GLU A 159 -1.10 -5.72 -21.93
N ASP A 160 -2.43 -5.64 -21.93
CA ASP A 160 -3.18 -4.46 -22.38
C ASP A 160 -3.12 -3.34 -21.33
N ARG A 161 -2.44 -2.24 -21.68
CA ARG A 161 -2.26 -1.09 -20.78
C ARG A 161 -3.56 -0.35 -20.48
N VAL A 162 -4.50 -0.30 -21.43
CA VAL A 162 -5.76 0.43 -21.30
C VAL A 162 -6.68 -0.37 -20.38
N LEU A 163 -6.85 -1.65 -20.66
CA LEU A 163 -7.62 -2.57 -19.81
C LEU A 163 -7.03 -2.68 -18.40
N TRP A 164 -5.70 -2.75 -18.28
CA TRP A 164 -5.05 -2.82 -16.97
C TRP A 164 -5.26 -1.54 -16.16
N ARG A 165 -5.23 -0.37 -16.81
CA ARG A 165 -5.47 0.91 -16.14
C ARG A 165 -6.90 1.00 -15.62
N SER A 166 -7.90 0.63 -16.42
CA SER A 166 -9.32 0.70 -16.01
C SER A 166 -9.62 -0.23 -14.84
N LEU A 167 -9.10 -1.46 -14.86
CA LEU A 167 -9.25 -2.42 -13.74
C LEU A 167 -8.55 -1.97 -12.46
N GLY A 168 -7.54 -1.10 -12.58
CA GLY A 168 -6.79 -0.57 -11.44
C GLY A 168 -7.64 0.26 -10.48
N GLU A 169 -8.64 0.97 -10.98
CA GLU A 169 -9.56 1.74 -10.13
C GLU A 169 -10.40 0.81 -9.25
N ALA A 170 -10.97 -0.24 -9.84
CA ALA A 170 -11.70 -1.27 -9.10
C ALA A 170 -10.83 -1.95 -8.04
N TYR A 171 -9.56 -2.22 -8.37
CA TYR A 171 -8.60 -2.79 -7.42
C TYR A 171 -8.32 -1.87 -6.22
N VAL A 172 -8.16 -0.57 -6.45
CA VAL A 172 -7.99 0.40 -5.35
C VAL A 172 -9.25 0.45 -4.49
N GLN A 173 -10.45 0.53 -5.09
CA GLN A 173 -11.71 0.64 -4.35
C GLN A 173 -11.95 -0.54 -3.40
N GLN A 174 -11.60 -1.75 -3.82
CA GLN A 174 -11.67 -2.95 -3.00
C GLN A 174 -10.93 -2.79 -1.66
N TRP A 175 -9.78 -2.10 -1.65
CA TRP A 175 -8.96 -1.92 -0.45
C TRP A 175 -9.30 -0.63 0.33
N MET A 176 -10.05 0.28 -0.28
CA MET A 176 -10.59 1.45 0.41
C MET A 176 -11.69 1.08 1.39
N ILE A 177 -12.58 0.15 0.99
CA ILE A 177 -13.76 -0.26 1.76
C ILE A 177 -13.39 -1.25 2.88
N ILE A 178 -12.38 -2.08 2.67
CA ILE A 178 -12.07 -3.23 3.54
C ILE A 178 -11.19 -2.86 4.77
N GLY A 179 -10.75 -1.61 4.93
CA GLY A 179 -9.79 -1.23 6.00
C GLY A 179 -10.09 0.04 6.77
#